data_AF-A0A355DAF8-F1
#
_entry.id   AF-A0A355DAF8-F1
#
_cell.length_a   1.000
_cell.length_b   1.000
_cell.length_c   1.000
_cell.angle_alpha   90.00
_cell.angle_beta   90.00
_cell.angle_gamma   90.00
#
_symmetry.space_group_name_H-M   'P 1'
#
loop_
_entity.id
_entity.type
_entity.pdbx_description
1 polymer ?
#
loop_
_entity_poly.entity_id
_entity_poly.type
_entity_poly.pdbx_seq_one_letter_code
_entity_poly.pdbx_strand_id
1 'polypeptide(L)'
;MLLPSSTSIASTEAIFIAYDYDLNCEEPWFGNLLNYFEKTIEDTPSFWEKVPKEVENFPHAPWWIYAPDTKFTPNPCAAVASAFIKYGNAVQKEIGNKIAARCIEFLNSNEECSDHDCYCLQRLFIVLKELNSNLISDVTIRSMERRILDCLCIDEAKWMEYVSQPLDLVTSPESQWYKLVEAFIEKNFSFWINTLKEEGFWQPNFSWGVDSEVARNVTKIWTCYIAVKRARIFKAFGLINLY
;
A
#
# COMPACT_ATOMS: atom_id res chain seq x y z
N MET A 1 12.45 -15.83 -15.72
CA MET A 1 12.72 -14.39 -15.54
C MET A 1 11.39 -13.71 -15.22
N LEU A 2 11.36 -12.68 -14.38
CA LEU A 2 10.16 -11.87 -14.15
C LEU A 2 9.84 -11.00 -15.39
N LEU A 3 8.64 -10.43 -15.45
CA LEU A 3 8.28 -9.44 -16.48
C LEU A 3 9.31 -8.29 -16.47
N PRO A 4 10.01 -8.01 -17.58
CA PRO A 4 11.01 -6.94 -17.61
C PRO A 4 10.42 -5.53 -17.61
N SER A 5 9.17 -5.38 -18.04
CA SER A 5 8.46 -4.10 -18.04
C SER A 5 7.97 -3.74 -16.63
N SER A 6 8.06 -2.45 -16.28
CA SER A 6 7.42 -1.92 -15.07
C SER A 6 5.89 -2.02 -15.16
N THR A 7 5.25 -2.30 -14.03
CA THR A 7 3.78 -2.30 -13.89
C THR A 7 3.35 -1.23 -12.90
N SER A 8 2.12 -0.75 -13.01
CA SER A 8 1.63 0.32 -12.14
C SER A 8 1.67 -0.10 -10.67
N ILE A 9 1.14 -1.29 -10.30
CA ILE A 9 1.18 -1.76 -8.91
C ILE A 9 2.62 -1.94 -8.41
N ALA A 10 3.51 -2.57 -9.20
CA ALA A 10 4.90 -2.81 -8.73
C ALA A 10 5.66 -1.48 -8.56
N SER A 11 5.43 -0.51 -9.45
CA SER A 11 5.98 0.83 -9.32
C SER A 11 5.40 1.59 -8.12
N THR A 12 4.13 1.35 -7.76
CA THR A 12 3.49 1.97 -6.59
C THR A 12 4.09 1.46 -5.28
N GLU A 13 4.54 0.21 -5.20
CA GLU A 13 5.29 -0.29 -4.03
C GLU A 13 6.55 0.54 -3.76
N ALA A 14 7.20 1.09 -4.80
CA ALA A 14 8.35 1.99 -4.60
C ALA A 14 7.93 3.29 -3.89
N ILE A 15 6.70 3.79 -4.10
CA ILE A 15 6.15 4.96 -3.37
C ILE A 15 5.92 4.58 -1.90
N PHE A 16 5.31 3.42 -1.64
CA PHE A 16 5.10 2.92 -0.28
C PHE A 16 6.43 2.80 0.48
N ILE A 17 7.43 2.15 -0.13
CA ILE A 17 8.77 2.01 0.45
C ILE A 17 9.43 3.38 0.66
N ALA A 18 9.31 4.29 -0.31
CA ALA A 18 9.86 5.64 -0.16
C ALA A 18 9.33 6.35 1.08
N TYR A 19 8.02 6.24 1.32
CA TYR A 19 7.36 6.90 2.45
C TYR A 19 7.62 6.18 3.77
N ASP A 20 7.56 4.85 3.81
CA ASP A 20 7.73 4.08 5.05
C ASP A 20 9.15 4.13 5.62
N TYR A 21 10.12 4.42 4.76
CA TYR A 21 11.54 4.45 5.11
C TYR A 21 12.14 5.86 4.99
N ASP A 22 11.31 6.89 4.79
CA ASP A 22 11.72 8.29 4.70
C ASP A 22 12.86 8.51 3.68
N LEU A 23 12.76 7.84 2.53
CA LEU A 23 13.77 7.96 1.48
C LEU A 23 13.77 9.37 0.89
N ASN A 24 14.94 9.84 0.45
CA ASN A 24 15.05 11.14 -0.20
C ASN A 24 14.37 11.13 -1.58
N CYS A 25 13.13 11.63 -1.62
CA CYS A 25 12.30 11.70 -2.83
C CYS A 25 12.64 12.88 -3.75
N GLU A 26 13.60 13.74 -3.38
CA GLU A 26 14.13 14.81 -4.23
C GLU A 26 15.22 14.29 -5.21
N GLU A 27 15.69 13.05 -5.01
CA GLU A 27 16.71 12.44 -5.86
C GLU A 27 16.15 12.02 -7.24
N PRO A 28 17.02 11.91 -8.27
CA PRO A 28 16.59 11.60 -9.65
C PRO A 28 15.77 10.31 -9.80
N TRP A 29 15.97 9.31 -8.95
CA TRP A 29 15.25 8.03 -9.04
C TRP A 29 13.74 8.21 -8.80
N PHE A 30 13.33 9.09 -7.88
CA PHE A 30 11.92 9.34 -7.60
C PHE A 30 11.30 10.18 -8.71
N GLY A 31 12.03 11.17 -9.24
CA GLY A 31 11.60 11.91 -10.44
C GLY A 31 11.39 10.99 -11.65
N ASN A 32 12.24 9.98 -11.84
CA ASN A 32 12.05 8.96 -12.88
C ASN A 32 10.80 8.10 -12.65
N LEU A 33 10.49 7.76 -11.39
CA LEU A 33 9.24 7.08 -11.02
C LEU A 33 8.01 7.92 -11.35
N LEU A 34 8.02 9.22 -11.04
CA LEU A 34 6.93 10.13 -11.40
C LEU A 34 6.78 10.25 -12.93
N ASN A 35 7.89 10.38 -13.64
CA ASN A 35 7.90 10.44 -15.11
C ASN A 35 7.38 9.15 -15.76
N TYR A 36 7.61 7.99 -15.14
CA TYR A 36 7.01 6.73 -15.58
C TYR A 36 5.48 6.84 -15.51
N PHE A 37 4.92 7.15 -14.33
CA PHE A 37 3.47 7.24 -14.16
C PHE A 37 2.84 8.27 -15.09
N GLU A 38 3.46 9.44 -15.27
CA GLU A 38 2.95 10.49 -16.18
C GLU A 38 2.89 9.99 -17.63
N LYS A 39 3.93 9.28 -18.10
CA LYS A 39 4.03 8.80 -19.48
C LYS A 39 3.16 7.58 -19.76
N THR A 40 2.76 6.84 -18.73
CA THR A 40 1.96 5.63 -18.87
C THR A 40 0.50 5.83 -18.49
N ILE A 41 0.03 7.07 -18.39
CA ILE A 41 -1.41 7.33 -18.21
C ILE A 41 -2.17 6.76 -19.40
N GLU A 42 -3.26 6.06 -19.10
CA GLU A 42 -4.15 5.41 -20.04
C GLU A 42 -5.56 6.02 -19.95
N ASP A 43 -6.34 5.86 -21.03
CA ASP A 43 -7.76 6.21 -21.05
C ASP A 43 -8.60 5.06 -20.45
N THR A 44 -8.44 4.87 -19.14
CA THR A 44 -9.16 3.86 -18.34
C THR A 44 -9.78 4.52 -17.11
N PRO A 45 -10.80 3.89 -16.48
CA PRO A 45 -11.42 4.45 -15.29
C PRO A 45 -10.42 4.80 -14.18
N SER A 46 -9.36 3.99 -13.99
CA SER A 46 -8.31 4.14 -12.97
C SER A 46 -6.98 4.66 -13.53
N PHE A 47 -6.95 5.34 -14.67
CA PHE A 47 -5.75 5.96 -15.28
C PHE A 47 -4.58 5.03 -15.64
N TRP A 48 -4.51 3.83 -15.06
CA TRP A 48 -3.49 2.80 -15.25
C TRP A 48 -4.15 1.44 -15.03
N GLU A 49 -3.91 0.51 -15.95
CA GLU A 49 -4.18 -0.89 -15.66
C GLU A 49 -3.18 -1.38 -14.58
N LYS A 50 -3.64 -2.26 -13.70
CA LYS A 50 -2.84 -2.80 -12.58
C LYS A 50 -1.55 -3.48 -13.05
N VAL A 51 -1.69 -4.24 -14.12
CA VAL A 51 -0.64 -4.98 -14.81
C VAL A 51 -0.97 -4.99 -16.30
N PRO A 52 0.04 -5.02 -17.19
CA PRO A 52 -0.20 -5.14 -18.61
C PRO A 52 -0.48 -6.61 -18.98
N LYS A 53 -1.09 -6.86 -20.15
CA LYS A 53 -1.43 -8.22 -20.64
C LYS A 53 -0.25 -9.16 -20.68
N GLU A 54 0.94 -8.63 -20.95
CA GLU A 54 2.18 -9.39 -21.05
C GLU A 54 2.54 -10.11 -19.75
N VAL A 55 2.00 -9.69 -18.60
CA VAL A 55 2.25 -10.34 -17.29
C VAL A 55 1.94 -11.84 -17.32
N GLU A 56 0.94 -12.26 -18.11
CA GLU A 56 0.54 -13.66 -18.21
C GLU A 56 1.62 -14.56 -18.85
N ASN A 57 2.55 -13.97 -19.59
CA ASN A 57 3.67 -14.68 -20.22
C ASN A 57 4.87 -14.88 -19.27
N PHE A 58 4.80 -14.37 -18.04
CA PHE A 58 5.88 -14.44 -17.06
C PHE A 58 5.39 -15.06 -15.75
N PRO A 59 6.26 -15.66 -14.92
CA PRO A 59 5.88 -16.10 -13.59
C PRO A 59 5.37 -14.93 -12.74
N HIS A 60 4.17 -15.07 -12.19
CA HIS A 60 3.51 -14.08 -11.34
C HIS A 60 2.72 -14.77 -10.22
N ALA A 61 2.37 -14.02 -9.18
CA ALA A 61 1.51 -14.51 -8.12
C ALA A 61 0.03 -14.54 -8.60
N PRO A 62 -0.85 -15.39 -8.05
CA PRO A 62 -2.17 -15.65 -8.62
C PRO A 62 -3.13 -14.45 -8.65
N TRP A 63 -2.82 -13.37 -7.92
CA TRP A 63 -3.58 -12.11 -7.95
C TRP A 63 -3.04 -11.07 -8.96
N TRP A 64 -1.94 -11.37 -9.66
CA TRP A 64 -1.33 -10.52 -10.70
C TRP A 64 -1.68 -11.00 -12.11
N ILE A 65 -2.96 -11.30 -12.32
CA ILE A 65 -3.51 -11.68 -13.62
C ILE A 65 -4.05 -10.42 -14.30
N TYR A 66 -3.92 -10.35 -15.63
CA TYR A 66 -4.47 -9.24 -16.39
C TYR A 66 -6.00 -9.22 -16.31
N ALA A 67 -6.55 -8.05 -15.98
CA ALA A 67 -7.97 -7.78 -16.11
C ALA A 67 -8.14 -6.32 -16.54
N PRO A 68 -8.94 -6.04 -17.58
CA PRO A 68 -9.19 -4.67 -17.99
C PRO A 68 -9.90 -3.92 -16.88
N ASP A 69 -9.51 -2.66 -16.67
CA ASP A 69 -10.15 -1.83 -15.68
C ASP A 69 -11.53 -1.37 -16.16
N THR A 70 -12.57 -1.67 -15.38
CA THR A 70 -13.97 -1.42 -15.75
C THR A 70 -14.64 -0.38 -14.86
N LYS A 71 -14.05 -0.06 -13.72
CA LYS A 71 -14.52 0.93 -12.77
C LYS A 71 -13.32 1.54 -12.06
N PHE A 72 -13.45 2.79 -11.62
CA PHE A 72 -12.39 3.43 -10.87
C PHE A 72 -12.08 2.65 -9.58
N THR A 73 -10.80 2.41 -9.31
CA THR A 73 -10.30 1.89 -8.04
C THR A 73 -9.15 2.76 -7.52
N PRO A 74 -9.09 3.05 -6.21
CA PRO A 74 -7.99 3.82 -5.64
C PRO A 74 -6.61 3.17 -5.75
N ASN A 75 -6.51 1.85 -5.89
CA ASN A 75 -5.24 1.16 -6.10
C ASN A 75 -4.93 0.99 -7.61
N PRO A 76 -3.86 1.60 -8.14
CA PRO A 76 -2.78 2.33 -7.44
C PRO A 76 -2.95 3.86 -7.35
N CYS A 77 -3.97 4.40 -8.02
CA CYS A 77 -4.23 5.83 -8.22
C CYS A 77 -3.93 6.75 -7.02
N ALA A 78 -4.44 6.42 -5.84
CA ALA A 78 -4.38 7.31 -4.68
C ALA A 78 -2.92 7.50 -4.19
N ALA A 79 -2.12 6.43 -4.17
CA ALA A 79 -0.70 6.53 -3.82
C ALA A 79 0.12 7.27 -4.88
N VAL A 80 -0.22 7.10 -6.17
CA VAL A 80 0.42 7.88 -7.25
C VAL A 80 0.06 9.37 -7.13
N ALA A 81 -1.21 9.68 -6.88
CA ALA A 81 -1.68 11.04 -6.68
C ALA A 81 -0.98 11.72 -5.49
N SER A 82 -0.75 10.99 -4.39
CA SER A 82 -0.02 11.53 -3.25
C SER A 82 1.41 11.93 -3.64
N ALA A 83 2.09 11.10 -4.43
CA ALA A 83 3.44 11.37 -4.91
C ALA A 83 3.50 12.54 -5.90
N PHE A 84 2.58 12.58 -6.86
CA PHE A 84 2.45 13.71 -7.79
C PHE A 84 2.19 15.03 -7.10
N ILE A 85 1.28 15.06 -6.13
CA ILE A 85 0.95 16.30 -5.41
C ILE A 85 2.14 16.78 -4.58
N LYS A 86 2.80 15.86 -3.86
CA LYS A 86 3.88 16.21 -2.92
C LYS A 86 5.19 16.56 -3.62
N TYR A 87 5.59 15.80 -4.63
CA TYR A 87 6.93 15.86 -5.24
C TYR A 87 6.94 16.17 -6.74
N GLY A 88 5.77 16.20 -7.39
CA GLY A 88 5.69 16.38 -8.83
C GLY A 88 5.98 17.81 -9.32
N ASN A 89 6.26 17.90 -10.61
CA ASN A 89 6.27 19.16 -11.34
C ASN A 89 4.84 19.75 -11.48
N ALA A 90 4.68 20.92 -12.11
CA ALA A 90 3.38 21.58 -12.23
C ALA A 90 2.31 20.73 -12.96
N VAL A 91 2.70 20.03 -14.03
CA VAL A 91 1.80 19.16 -14.80
C VAL A 91 1.38 17.95 -13.98
N GLN A 92 2.35 17.28 -13.34
CA GLN A 92 2.11 16.13 -12.47
C GLN A 92 1.21 16.52 -11.29
N LYS A 93 1.42 17.69 -10.68
CA LYS A 93 0.55 18.21 -9.61
C LYS A 93 -0.89 18.43 -10.09
N GLU A 94 -1.10 18.94 -11.29
CA GLU A 94 -2.45 19.10 -11.84
C GLU A 94 -3.14 17.73 -12.01
N ILE A 95 -2.43 16.75 -12.57
CA ILE A 95 -2.92 15.37 -12.72
C ILE A 95 -3.22 14.76 -11.35
N GLY A 96 -2.28 14.86 -10.40
CA GLY A 96 -2.42 14.37 -9.04
C GLY A 96 -3.63 14.94 -8.33
N ASN A 97 -3.91 16.24 -8.47
CA ASN A 97 -5.11 16.87 -7.89
C ASN A 97 -6.42 16.35 -8.52
N LYS A 98 -6.44 16.09 -9.83
CA LYS A 98 -7.61 15.49 -10.50
C LYS A 98 -7.88 14.08 -9.98
N ILE A 99 -6.84 13.25 -9.88
CA ILE A 99 -6.95 11.89 -9.34
C ILE A 99 -7.36 11.94 -7.87
N ALA A 100 -6.78 12.84 -7.07
CA ALA A 100 -7.11 12.99 -5.66
C ALA A 100 -8.57 13.34 -5.44
N ALA A 101 -9.14 14.26 -6.23
CA ALA A 101 -10.57 14.56 -6.18
C ALA A 101 -11.43 13.30 -6.40
N ARG A 102 -11.08 12.48 -7.39
CA ARG A 102 -11.76 11.21 -7.67
C ARG A 102 -11.61 10.19 -6.55
N CYS A 103 -10.43 10.08 -5.95
CA CYS A 103 -10.19 9.24 -4.78
C CYS A 103 -11.04 9.67 -3.58
N ILE A 104 -11.23 10.97 -3.35
CA ILE A 104 -12.05 11.49 -2.25
C ILE A 104 -13.55 11.25 -2.51
N GLU A 105 -14.01 11.36 -3.75
CA GLU A 105 -15.37 10.93 -4.13
C GLU A 105 -15.58 9.44 -3.81
N PHE A 106 -14.65 8.57 -4.23
CA PHE A 106 -14.71 7.15 -3.93
C PHE A 106 -14.69 6.87 -2.42
N LEU A 107 -13.79 7.53 -1.68
CA LEU A 107 -13.66 7.39 -0.24
C LEU A 107 -14.98 7.66 0.48
N ASN A 108 -15.67 8.74 0.08
CA ASN A 108 -16.95 9.17 0.65
C ASN A 108 -18.16 8.36 0.14
N SER A 109 -17.99 7.54 -0.90
CA SER A 109 -19.05 6.69 -1.46
C SER A 109 -19.29 5.41 -0.65
N ASN A 110 -20.29 4.63 -1.06
CA ASN A 110 -20.52 3.28 -0.54
C ASN A 110 -19.94 2.18 -1.45
N GLU A 111 -19.11 2.53 -2.44
CA GLU A 111 -18.46 1.53 -3.29
C GLU A 111 -17.59 0.58 -2.46
N GLU A 112 -17.52 -0.68 -2.88
CA GLU A 112 -16.66 -1.68 -2.26
C GLU A 112 -15.20 -1.25 -2.33
N CYS A 113 -14.53 -1.22 -1.18
CA CYS A 113 -13.14 -0.79 -1.03
C CYS A 113 -12.33 -2.01 -0.60
N SER A 114 -11.34 -2.41 -1.40
CA SER A 114 -10.41 -3.44 -0.98
C SER A 114 -9.40 -2.91 0.04
N ASP A 115 -8.72 -3.83 0.71
CA ASP A 115 -7.60 -3.55 1.62
C ASP A 115 -6.54 -2.67 0.95
N HIS A 116 -6.17 -2.98 -0.29
CA HIS A 116 -5.19 -2.21 -1.05
C HIS A 116 -5.68 -0.83 -1.48
N ASP A 117 -6.97 -0.68 -1.77
CA ASP A 117 -7.57 0.63 -2.00
C ASP A 117 -7.48 1.48 -0.73
N CYS A 118 -7.78 0.88 0.44
CA CYS A 118 -7.67 1.52 1.74
C CYS A 118 -6.23 1.96 2.04
N TYR A 119 -5.23 1.11 1.78
CA TYR A 119 -3.82 1.47 1.94
C TYR A 119 -3.40 2.66 1.05
N CYS A 120 -3.81 2.66 -0.23
CA CYS A 120 -3.50 3.75 -1.15
C CYS A 120 -4.22 5.05 -0.73
N LEU A 121 -5.48 4.97 -0.30
CA LEU A 121 -6.25 6.10 0.20
C LEU A 121 -5.62 6.71 1.45
N GLN A 122 -5.07 5.89 2.35
CA GLN A 122 -4.35 6.40 3.53
C GLN A 122 -3.14 7.24 3.16
N ARG A 123 -2.35 6.83 2.14
CA ARG A 123 -1.19 7.62 1.67
C ARG A 123 -1.62 8.97 1.12
N LEU A 124 -2.66 8.98 0.30
CA LEU A 124 -3.24 10.22 -0.22
C LEU A 124 -3.75 11.11 0.92
N PHE A 125 -4.52 10.54 1.84
CA PHE A 125 -5.11 11.27 2.95
C PHE A 125 -4.04 11.98 3.80
N ILE A 126 -2.96 11.26 4.14
CA ILE A 126 -1.85 11.82 4.93
C ILE A 126 -1.22 13.01 4.20
N VAL A 127 -0.87 12.87 2.92
CA VAL A 127 -0.29 13.96 2.13
C VAL A 127 -1.24 15.15 1.99
N LEU A 128 -2.52 14.91 1.70
CA LEU A 128 -3.51 15.98 1.60
C LEU A 128 -3.68 16.73 2.93
N LYS A 129 -3.63 16.01 4.07
CA LYS A 129 -3.69 16.62 5.41
C LYS A 129 -2.43 17.44 5.71
N GLU A 130 -1.24 16.91 5.43
CA GLU A 130 0.03 17.64 5.58
C GLU A 130 0.04 18.96 4.80
N LEU A 131 -0.55 18.96 3.60
CA LEU A 131 -0.61 20.12 2.72
C LEU A 131 -1.82 21.04 2.99
N ASN A 132 -2.60 20.79 4.05
CA ASN A 132 -3.82 21.53 4.38
C ASN A 132 -4.80 21.64 3.19
N SER A 133 -4.94 20.55 2.42
CA SER A 133 -5.84 20.50 1.27
C SER A 133 -7.30 20.69 1.68
N ASN A 134 -8.05 21.46 0.87
CA ASN A 134 -9.49 21.64 1.02
C ASN A 134 -10.32 20.37 0.76
N LEU A 135 -9.69 19.31 0.24
CA LEU A 135 -10.30 17.99 0.08
C LEU A 135 -10.47 17.25 1.42
N ILE A 136 -9.72 17.66 2.45
CA ILE A 136 -9.85 17.11 3.80
C ILE A 136 -10.92 17.88 4.56
N SER A 137 -11.97 17.16 4.93
CA SER A 137 -13.09 17.64 5.74
C SER A 137 -13.44 16.61 6.80
N ASP A 138 -14.31 16.98 7.75
CA ASP A 138 -14.84 16.03 8.74
C ASP A 138 -15.54 14.82 8.09
N VAL A 139 -16.16 15.02 6.92
CA VAL A 139 -16.77 13.91 6.15
C VAL A 139 -15.69 12.98 5.62
N THR A 140 -14.61 13.54 5.07
CA THR A 140 -13.47 12.77 4.56
C THR A 140 -12.78 11.97 5.67
N ILE A 141 -12.60 12.58 6.85
CA ILE A 141 -12.03 11.92 8.04
C ILE A 141 -12.89 10.71 8.42
N ARG A 142 -14.19 10.92 8.67
CA ARG A 142 -15.11 9.82 9.06
C ARG A 142 -15.19 8.72 8.00
N SER A 143 -15.12 9.08 6.72
CA SER A 143 -15.10 8.09 5.64
C SER A 143 -13.83 7.26 5.68
N MET A 144 -12.67 7.86 5.95
CA MET A 144 -11.41 7.13 6.12
C MET A 144 -11.45 6.20 7.34
N GLU A 145 -11.96 6.67 8.48
CA GLU A 145 -12.16 5.84 9.68
C GLU A 145 -13.03 4.62 9.36
N ARG A 146 -14.14 4.82 8.64
CA ARG A 146 -15.01 3.73 8.18
C ARG A 146 -14.25 2.75 7.29
N ARG A 147 -13.51 3.21 6.27
CA ARG A 147 -12.74 2.30 5.38
C ARG A 147 -11.70 1.50 6.15
N ILE A 148 -11.05 2.09 7.15
CA ILE A 148 -10.09 1.38 8.01
C ILE A 148 -10.79 0.29 8.81
N LEU A 149 -11.94 0.59 9.41
CA LEU A 149 -12.71 -0.38 10.17
C LEU A 149 -13.29 -1.50 9.29
N ASP A 150 -13.73 -1.18 8.06
CA ASP A 150 -14.26 -2.16 7.10
C ASP A 150 -13.18 -3.17 6.66
N CYS A 151 -11.92 -2.73 6.52
CA CYS A 151 -10.79 -3.60 6.16
C CYS A 151 -10.19 -4.36 7.36
N LEU A 152 -10.44 -3.91 8.59
CA LEU A 152 -9.78 -4.44 9.78
C LEU A 152 -10.20 -5.88 10.10
N CYS A 153 -9.29 -6.83 9.94
CA CYS A 153 -9.49 -8.19 10.43
C CYS A 153 -9.03 -8.30 11.89
N ILE A 154 -9.97 -8.51 12.82
CA ILE A 154 -9.69 -8.74 14.25
C ILE A 154 -9.65 -10.22 14.64
N ASP A 155 -10.03 -11.11 13.71
CA ASP A 155 -10.04 -12.55 13.91
C ASP A 155 -8.63 -13.13 13.72
N GLU A 156 -8.01 -13.52 14.83
CA GLU A 156 -6.65 -14.08 14.86
C GLU A 156 -6.54 -15.37 14.04
N ALA A 157 -7.60 -16.18 13.97
CA ALA A 157 -7.60 -17.41 13.20
C ALA A 157 -7.36 -17.15 11.69
N LYS A 158 -7.69 -15.94 11.22
CA LYS A 158 -7.53 -15.51 9.84
C LYS A 158 -6.22 -14.74 9.60
N TRP A 159 -5.40 -14.45 10.60
CA TRP A 159 -4.20 -13.64 10.41
C TRP A 159 -3.06 -14.36 9.67
N MET A 160 -3.20 -15.66 9.38
CA MET A 160 -2.36 -16.38 8.42
C MET A 160 -2.93 -16.37 6.98
N GLU A 161 -4.14 -15.84 6.79
CA GLU A 161 -4.74 -15.59 5.49
C GLU A 161 -4.38 -14.18 4.97
N TYR A 162 -4.79 -13.87 3.74
CA TYR A 162 -4.53 -12.60 3.09
C TYR A 162 -5.56 -11.54 3.53
N VAL A 163 -5.36 -10.98 4.72
CA VAL A 163 -6.24 -9.99 5.36
C VAL A 163 -5.43 -8.84 5.99
N SER A 164 -6.05 -7.67 6.15
CA SER A 164 -5.44 -6.53 6.85
C SER A 164 -5.48 -6.68 8.36
N GLN A 165 -4.31 -6.80 8.99
CA GLN A 165 -4.18 -6.86 10.45
C GLN A 165 -4.15 -5.44 11.06
N PRO A 166 -4.46 -5.28 12.36
CA PRO A 166 -4.35 -3.98 13.04
C PRO A 166 -3.03 -3.22 12.76
N LEU A 167 -1.90 -3.92 12.83
CA LEU A 167 -0.56 -3.35 12.64
C LEU A 167 -0.16 -3.16 11.17
N ASP A 168 -0.96 -3.65 10.22
CA ASP A 168 -0.79 -3.30 8.80
C ASP A 168 -1.44 -1.96 8.46
N LEU A 169 -2.47 -1.55 9.21
CA LEU A 169 -3.17 -0.27 9.08
C LEU A 169 -2.52 0.82 9.95
N VAL A 170 -1.92 0.45 11.08
CA VAL A 170 -1.34 1.38 12.06
C VAL A 170 0.05 0.91 12.48
N THR A 171 1.06 1.65 12.04
CA THR A 171 2.48 1.27 12.22
C THR A 171 3.18 1.98 13.38
N SER A 172 2.51 2.92 14.06
CA SER A 172 3.04 3.73 15.15
C SER A 172 1.93 4.19 16.10
N PRO A 173 2.18 4.36 17.41
CA PRO A 173 1.20 4.95 18.34
C PRO A 173 0.85 6.41 18.00
N GLU A 174 1.70 7.11 17.22
CA GLU A 174 1.47 8.47 16.72
C GLU A 174 0.53 8.52 15.51
N SER A 175 0.13 7.37 14.96
CA SER A 175 -0.85 7.34 13.88
C SER A 175 -2.17 7.96 14.35
N GLN A 176 -2.75 8.83 13.51
CA GLN A 176 -4.06 9.42 13.79
C GLN A 176 -5.18 8.38 13.90
N TRP A 177 -4.97 7.18 13.34
CA TRP A 177 -5.91 6.07 13.37
C TRP A 177 -5.68 5.11 14.54
N TYR A 178 -4.67 5.35 15.38
CA TYR A 178 -4.28 4.44 16.46
C TYR A 178 -5.47 4.05 17.36
N LYS A 179 -6.30 5.01 17.74
CA LYS A 179 -7.47 4.78 18.60
C LYS A 179 -8.53 3.85 18.00
N LEU A 180 -8.61 3.73 16.67
CA LEU A 180 -9.55 2.80 16.02
C LEU A 180 -9.16 1.34 16.25
N VAL A 181 -7.86 1.07 16.41
CA VAL A 181 -7.32 -0.30 16.46
C VAL A 181 -6.64 -0.64 17.78
N GLU A 182 -6.49 0.34 18.69
CA GLU A 182 -5.75 0.25 19.96
C GLU A 182 -6.05 -1.04 20.74
N ALA A 183 -7.33 -1.41 20.85
CA ALA A 183 -7.77 -2.60 21.57
C ALA A 183 -7.24 -3.93 20.99
N PHE A 184 -6.73 -3.94 19.76
CA PHE A 184 -6.25 -5.14 19.06
C PHE A 184 -4.72 -5.17 18.89
N ILE A 185 -4.02 -4.08 19.22
CA ILE A 185 -2.58 -3.93 18.99
C ILE A 185 -1.76 -4.96 19.77
N GLU A 186 -2.00 -5.11 21.07
CA GLU A 186 -1.29 -6.07 21.92
C GLU A 186 -1.49 -7.51 21.43
N LYS A 187 -2.73 -7.84 21.04
CA LYS A 187 -3.07 -9.16 20.49
C LYS A 187 -2.35 -9.40 19.16
N ASN A 188 -2.27 -8.40 18.29
CA ASN A 188 -1.60 -8.52 17.00
C ASN A 188 -0.08 -8.69 17.16
N PHE A 189 0.56 -7.96 18.08
CA PHE A 189 1.96 -8.18 18.43
C PHE A 189 2.21 -9.58 19.00
N SER A 190 1.36 -10.04 19.90
CA SER A 190 1.44 -11.39 20.46
C SER A 190 1.39 -12.46 19.36
N PHE A 191 0.48 -12.30 18.39
CA PHE A 191 0.43 -13.18 17.23
C PHE A 191 1.71 -13.13 16.38
N TRP A 192 2.27 -11.95 16.13
CA TRP A 192 3.55 -11.84 15.41
C TRP A 192 4.67 -12.55 16.20
N ILE A 193 4.79 -12.35 17.51
CA ILE A 193 5.82 -13.03 18.32
C ILE A 193 5.64 -14.55 18.26
N ASN A 194 4.40 -15.04 18.40
CA ASN A 194 4.10 -16.48 18.39
C ASN A 194 4.32 -17.14 17.02
N THR A 195 4.33 -16.35 15.93
CA THR A 195 4.56 -16.83 14.57
C THR A 195 5.95 -16.52 14.03
N LEU A 196 6.81 -15.88 14.85
CA LEU A 196 8.22 -15.65 14.53
C LEU A 196 8.95 -17.00 14.49
N LYS A 197 9.65 -17.26 13.39
CA LYS A 197 10.49 -18.46 13.25
C LYS A 197 11.77 -18.31 14.05
N GLU A 198 12.37 -19.44 14.45
CA GLU A 198 13.63 -19.47 15.21
C GLU A 198 14.76 -18.73 14.47
N GLU A 199 14.73 -18.75 13.15
CA GLU A 199 15.67 -18.05 12.28
C GLU A 199 15.46 -16.53 12.21
N GLY A 200 14.48 -15.98 12.93
CA GLY A 200 14.28 -14.54 13.08
C GLY A 200 13.46 -13.88 11.97
N PHE A 201 12.62 -14.64 11.26
CA PHE A 201 11.75 -14.10 10.21
C PHE A 201 10.31 -14.61 10.32
N TRP A 202 9.39 -13.93 9.63
CA TRP A 202 8.01 -14.37 9.48
C TRP A 202 7.78 -14.94 8.09
N GLN A 203 7.07 -16.06 8.03
CA GLN A 203 6.61 -16.59 6.75
C GLN A 203 5.55 -15.65 6.17
N PRO A 204 5.65 -15.25 4.88
CA PRO A 204 4.59 -14.51 4.22
C PRO A 204 3.26 -15.29 4.28
N ASN A 205 2.15 -14.58 4.46
CA ASN A 205 0.78 -15.12 4.48
C ASN A 205 0.20 -15.31 3.07
N PHE A 206 1.05 -15.36 2.05
CA PHE A 206 0.65 -15.54 0.66
C PHE A 206 1.37 -16.73 0.04
N SER A 207 0.78 -17.29 -1.01
CA SER A 207 1.39 -18.35 -1.82
C SER A 207 1.23 -18.04 -3.29
N TRP A 208 2.25 -18.36 -4.08
CA TRP A 208 2.19 -18.29 -5.53
C TRP A 208 1.36 -19.42 -6.15
N GLY A 209 0.94 -20.41 -5.35
CA GLY A 209 0.24 -21.60 -5.82
C GLY A 209 1.12 -22.57 -6.63
N VAL A 210 2.36 -22.17 -6.94
CA VAL A 210 3.35 -22.94 -7.69
C VAL A 210 4.72 -22.86 -7.01
N ASP A 211 5.44 -23.97 -6.95
CA ASP A 211 6.80 -24.03 -6.39
C ASP A 211 7.88 -23.91 -7.47
N SER A 212 7.98 -22.72 -8.06
CA SER A 212 9.02 -22.39 -9.05
C SER A 212 10.23 -21.73 -8.38
N GLU A 213 11.40 -21.78 -9.04
CA GLU A 213 12.59 -21.05 -8.56
C GLU A 213 12.34 -19.55 -8.41
N VAL A 214 11.61 -18.95 -9.36
CA VAL A 214 11.22 -17.54 -9.31
C VAL A 214 10.32 -17.26 -8.11
N ALA A 215 9.30 -18.10 -7.89
CA ALA A 215 8.41 -17.97 -6.74
C ALA A 215 9.20 -18.06 -5.42
N ARG A 216 10.09 -19.04 -5.27
CA ARG A 216 10.95 -19.17 -4.08
C ARG A 216 11.84 -17.95 -3.86
N ASN A 217 12.45 -17.41 -4.92
CA ASN A 217 13.33 -16.25 -4.81
C ASN A 217 12.55 -14.97 -4.45
N VAL A 218 11.38 -14.75 -5.04
CA VAL A 218 10.53 -13.60 -4.70
C VAL A 218 9.98 -13.74 -3.28
N THR A 219 9.55 -14.94 -2.86
CA THR A 219 9.12 -15.18 -1.48
C THR A 219 10.22 -14.86 -0.47
N LYS A 220 11.48 -15.22 -0.74
CA LYS A 220 12.62 -14.84 0.11
C LYS A 220 12.78 -13.32 0.24
N ILE A 221 12.64 -12.57 -0.85
CA ILE A 221 12.72 -11.10 -0.83
C ILE A 221 11.60 -10.53 0.05
N TRP A 222 10.37 -11.03 -0.10
CA TRP A 222 9.24 -10.61 0.73
C TRP A 222 9.40 -10.98 2.20
N THR A 223 9.98 -12.14 2.52
CA THR A 223 10.36 -12.51 3.89
C THR A 223 11.27 -11.46 4.51
N CYS A 224 12.30 -11.00 3.78
CA CYS A 224 13.20 -9.93 4.25
C CYS A 224 12.44 -8.61 4.45
N TYR A 225 11.62 -8.21 3.48
CA TYR A 225 10.83 -6.98 3.58
C TYR A 225 9.90 -6.99 4.80
N ILE A 226 9.15 -8.09 5.01
CA ILE A 226 8.22 -8.24 6.14
C ILE A 226 8.99 -8.20 7.46
N ALA A 227 10.15 -8.86 7.55
CA ALA A 227 10.97 -8.85 8.75
C ALA A 227 11.40 -7.42 9.13
N VAL A 228 11.90 -6.65 8.17
CA VAL A 228 12.30 -5.25 8.40
C VAL A 228 11.08 -4.38 8.73
N LYS A 229 9.97 -4.51 7.99
CA LYS A 229 8.72 -3.78 8.25
C LYS A 229 8.25 -4.00 9.69
N ARG A 230 8.12 -5.26 10.12
CA ARG A 230 7.66 -5.60 11.46
C ARG A 230 8.64 -5.11 12.53
N ALA A 231 9.95 -5.29 12.34
CA ALA A 231 10.95 -4.78 13.28
C ALA A 231 10.86 -3.26 13.48
N ARG A 232 10.64 -2.49 12.41
CA ARG A 232 10.39 -1.04 12.51
C ARG A 232 9.13 -0.73 13.30
N ILE A 233 8.06 -1.49 13.12
CA ILE A 233 6.82 -1.33 13.89
C ILE A 233 7.05 -1.65 15.37
N PHE A 234 7.73 -2.76 15.69
CA PHE A 234 8.13 -3.06 17.08
C PHE A 234 8.95 -1.91 17.70
N LYS A 235 9.88 -1.31 16.93
CA LYS A 235 10.66 -0.15 17.38
C LYS A 235 9.78 1.09 17.59
N ALA A 236 8.87 1.39 16.67
CA ALA A 236 7.96 2.52 16.77
C ALA A 236 7.07 2.44 18.03
N PHE A 237 6.70 1.23 18.44
CA PHE A 237 5.98 0.95 19.69
C PHE A 237 6.87 0.80 20.93
N GLY A 238 8.19 1.02 20.81
CA GLY A 238 9.13 0.93 21.93
C GLY A 238 9.36 -0.49 22.46
N LEU A 239 8.99 -1.53 21.70
CA LEU A 239 9.12 -2.93 22.11
C LEU A 239 10.52 -3.51 21.83
N ILE A 240 11.27 -2.91 20.90
CA ILE A 240 12.67 -3.26 20.63
C ILE A 240 13.51 -1.99 20.40
N ASN A 241 14.83 -2.13 20.58
CA ASN A 241 15.81 -1.15 20.15
C ASN A 241 16.54 -1.67 18.91
N LEU A 242 16.63 -0.84 17.87
CA LEU A 242 17.54 -1.08 16.74
C LEU A 242 18.74 -0.16 16.94
N TYR A 243 19.91 -0.77 17.17
CA TYR A 243 21.21 -0.10 17.27
C TYR A 243 21.68 0.42 15.92
#